data_AF-A0A9X1KCX8-F1
#
_entry.id   AF-A0A9X1KCX8-F1
#
_cell.length_a   1.000
_cell.length_b   1.000
_cell.length_c   1.000
_cell.angle_alpha   90.00
_cell.angle_beta   90.00
_cell.angle_gamma   90.00
#
_symmetry.space_group_name_H-M   'P 1'
#
loop_
_entity.id
_entity.type
_entity.pdbx_description
1 polymer ?
#
loop_
_entity_poly.entity_id
_entity_poly.type
_entity_poly.pdbx_seq_one_letter_code
_entity_poly.pdbx_strand_id
1 'polypeptide(L)'
;MVQRIEEILGNTITEYTPNAIKFQGLSLATLEEIVKDGHTTTSASFNAAPSVGLFIEFGQRCQEKGLIVNFDGVAFTKTDNPDLVVDAITVIGVEDLDFVGEFVKFVWGCDELEINSQKLYAWWD
;
A
#
# COMPACT_ATOMS: atom_id res chain seq x y z
N MET A 1 -8.87 6.36 22.10
CA MET A 1 -9.27 7.54 21.32
C MET A 1 -8.95 7.16 19.89
N VAL A 2 -9.94 7.06 19.01
CA VAL A 2 -9.70 6.68 17.61
C VAL A 2 -9.16 7.92 16.91
N GLN A 3 -7.91 7.86 16.46
CA GLN A 3 -7.29 8.93 15.69
C GLN A 3 -7.98 9.03 14.32
N ARG A 4 -8.17 10.25 13.79
CA ARG A 4 -8.80 10.41 12.47
C ARG A 4 -7.85 9.90 11.39
N ILE A 5 -8.36 9.26 10.34
CA ILE A 5 -7.53 8.70 9.27
C ILE A 5 -6.69 9.78 8.59
N GLU A 6 -7.21 11.00 8.45
CA GLU A 6 -6.48 12.16 7.93
C GLU A 6 -5.24 12.50 8.77
N GLU A 7 -5.31 12.33 10.09
CA GLU A 7 -4.20 12.60 11.00
C GLU A 7 -3.11 11.52 10.90
N ILE A 8 -3.50 10.27 10.58
CA ILE A 8 -2.56 9.16 10.37
C ILE A 8 -1.89 9.27 8.99
N LEU A 9 -2.65 9.59 7.95
CA LEU A 9 -2.12 9.77 6.59
C LEU A 9 -1.22 11.01 6.50
N GLY A 10 -1.63 12.13 7.10
CA GLY A 10 -0.81 13.34 7.18
C GLY A 10 -0.28 13.79 5.82
N ASN A 11 1.04 13.78 5.66
CA ASN A 11 1.71 14.25 4.45
C ASN A 11 1.64 13.29 3.25
N THR A 12 1.11 12.07 3.43
CA THR A 12 0.89 11.13 2.32
C THR A 12 -0.33 11.51 1.49
N ILE A 13 -1.23 12.37 2.01
CA ILE A 13 -2.45 12.77 1.32
C ILE A 13 -2.11 13.56 0.05
N THR A 14 -2.63 13.11 -1.08
CA THR A 14 -2.41 13.74 -2.39
C THR A 14 -3.67 14.41 -2.96
N GLU A 15 -4.86 13.90 -2.64
CA GLU A 15 -6.11 14.42 -3.17
C GLU A 15 -7.28 14.20 -2.21
N TYR A 16 -8.15 15.19 -2.08
CA TYR A 16 -9.46 15.05 -1.45
C TYR A 16 -10.55 15.01 -2.51
N THR A 17 -11.38 13.98 -2.47
CA THR A 17 -12.61 13.88 -3.26
C THR A 17 -13.83 13.95 -2.33
N PRO A 18 -15.05 14.13 -2.85
CA PRO A 18 -16.24 14.18 -2.01
C PRO A 18 -16.47 12.93 -1.13
N ASN A 19 -15.88 11.78 -1.49
CA ASN A 19 -16.17 10.49 -0.86
C ASN A 19 -14.93 9.73 -0.40
N ALA A 20 -13.74 10.27 -0.66
CA ALA A 20 -12.49 9.56 -0.47
C ALA A 20 -11.29 10.50 -0.40
N ILE A 21 -10.24 10.04 0.28
CA ILE A 21 -8.94 10.68 0.37
C ILE A 21 -7.94 9.77 -0.33
N LYS A 22 -7.21 10.29 -1.32
CA LYS A 22 -6.10 9.55 -1.93
C LYS A 22 -4.82 9.83 -1.17
N PHE A 23 -3.98 8.81 -1.06
CA PHE A 23 -2.66 8.92 -0.44
C PHE A 23 -1.60 8.22 -1.28
N GLN A 24 -0.35 8.68 -1.14
CA GLN A 24 0.82 8.10 -1.77
C GLN A 24 2.01 8.10 -0.81
N GLY A 25 2.87 7.10 -0.92
CA GLY A 25 4.11 7.02 -0.15
C GLY A 25 3.91 6.55 1.30
N LEU A 26 2.84 5.81 1.59
CA LEU A 26 2.56 5.30 2.93
C LEU A 26 3.60 4.24 3.32
N SER A 27 4.22 4.40 4.49
CA SER A 27 5.19 3.42 4.99
C SER A 27 4.51 2.15 5.50
N LEU A 28 5.23 1.03 5.54
CA LEU A 28 4.75 -0.21 6.17
C LEU A 28 4.32 -0.01 7.62
N ALA A 29 5.11 0.72 8.41
CA ALA A 29 4.79 0.96 9.82
C ALA A 29 3.47 1.70 9.97
N THR A 30 3.21 2.68 9.10
CA THR A 30 1.94 3.41 9.10
C THR A 30 0.79 2.53 8.63
N LEU A 31 0.99 1.66 7.63
CA LEU A 31 -0.04 0.71 7.20
C LEU A 31 -0.43 -0.28 8.32
N GLU A 32 0.54 -0.78 9.07
CA GLU A 32 0.32 -1.63 10.24
C GLU A 32 -0.43 -0.89 11.37
N GLU A 33 -0.13 0.39 11.58
CA GLU A 33 -0.86 1.26 12.51
C GLU A 33 -2.32 1.45 12.10
N ILE A 34 -2.58 1.70 10.82
CA ILE A 34 -3.94 1.84 10.26
C ILE A 34 -4.77 0.57 10.48
N VAL A 35 -4.18 -0.61 10.27
CA VAL A 35 -4.83 -1.90 10.56
C VAL A 35 -5.14 -2.04 12.05
N LYS A 36 -4.17 -1.69 12.91
CA LYS A 36 -4.31 -1.78 14.37
C LYS A 36 -5.39 -0.86 14.92
N ASP A 37 -5.53 0.33 14.34
CA ASP A 37 -6.50 1.35 14.74
C ASP A 37 -7.91 1.12 14.15
N GLY A 38 -8.05 0.13 13.25
CA GLY A 38 -9.34 -0.30 12.71
C GLY A 38 -9.84 0.50 11.52
N HIS A 39 -8.95 1.24 10.83
CA HIS A 39 -9.26 1.99 9.60
C HIS A 39 -9.16 1.13 8.33
N THR A 40 -8.79 -0.14 8.48
CA THR A 40 -8.88 -1.19 7.45
C THR A 40 -8.78 -2.56 8.13
N THR A 41 -8.84 -3.63 7.34
CA THR A 41 -8.62 -5.01 7.82
C THR A 41 -7.58 -5.70 6.94
N THR A 42 -6.91 -6.74 7.45
CA THR A 42 -5.96 -7.52 6.65
C THR A 42 -6.62 -8.21 5.45
N SER A 43 -7.93 -8.45 5.51
CA SER A 43 -8.73 -9.01 4.41
C SER A 43 -9.21 -7.98 3.40
N ALA A 44 -9.06 -6.68 3.65
CA ALA A 44 -9.49 -5.65 2.72
C ALA A 44 -8.65 -5.71 1.44
N SER A 45 -9.30 -5.51 0.29
CA SER A 45 -8.68 -5.51 -1.04
C SER A 45 -9.44 -4.58 -1.96
N PHE A 46 -8.78 -4.07 -3.00
CA PHE A 46 -9.39 -3.23 -4.02
C PHE A 46 -9.22 -3.86 -5.38
N ASN A 47 -10.33 -4.11 -6.09
CA ASN A 47 -10.36 -4.78 -7.39
C ASN A 47 -9.55 -6.08 -7.42
N ALA A 48 -8.51 -6.14 -8.25
CA ALA A 48 -7.61 -7.28 -8.38
C ALA A 48 -6.34 -7.17 -7.52
N ALA A 49 -6.20 -6.10 -6.71
CA ALA A 49 -5.06 -5.92 -5.84
C ALA A 49 -5.01 -7.00 -4.74
N PRO A 50 -3.79 -7.39 -4.28
CA PRO A 50 -3.63 -8.19 -3.09
C PRO A 50 -4.36 -7.57 -1.89
N SER A 51 -4.75 -8.43 -0.93
CA SER A 51 -5.29 -7.92 0.33
C SER A 51 -4.24 -7.12 1.11
N VAL A 52 -4.67 -6.19 1.97
CA VAL A 52 -3.79 -5.41 2.86
C VAL A 52 -2.84 -6.31 3.66
N GLY A 53 -3.30 -7.48 4.13
CA GLY A 53 -2.45 -8.44 4.84
C GLY A 53 -1.29 -8.96 3.98
N LEU A 54 -1.54 -9.24 2.69
CA LEU A 54 -0.50 -9.66 1.75
C LEU A 54 0.47 -8.54 1.42
N PHE A 55 0.00 -7.29 1.35
CA PHE A 55 0.89 -6.12 1.22
C PHE A 55 1.80 -5.97 2.45
N ILE A 56 1.28 -6.17 3.66
CA ILE A 56 2.07 -6.15 4.89
C ILE A 56 3.10 -7.28 4.89
N GLU A 57 2.71 -8.53 4.61
CA GLU A 57 3.63 -9.67 4.55
C GLU A 57 4.73 -9.49 3.49
N PHE A 58 4.39 -8.94 2.32
CA PHE A 58 5.37 -8.61 1.30
C PHE A 58 6.29 -7.48 1.76
N GLY A 59 5.73 -6.42 2.35
CA GLY A 59 6.49 -5.29 2.88
C GLY A 59 7.46 -5.66 3.99
N GLN A 60 7.09 -6.57 4.90
CA GLN A 60 7.97 -7.09 5.94
C GLN A 60 9.17 -7.81 5.34
N ARG A 61 8.96 -8.66 4.33
CA ARG A 61 10.05 -9.33 3.59
C ARG A 61 10.95 -8.33 2.85
N CYS A 62 10.39 -7.25 2.32
CA CYS A 62 11.19 -6.16 1.75
C CYS A 62 12.12 -5.54 2.80
N GLN A 63 11.58 -5.19 3.98
CA GLN A 63 12.36 -4.58 5.05
C GLN A 63 13.44 -5.51 5.62
N GLU A 64 13.18 -6.81 5.74
CA GLU A 64 14.18 -7.82 6.13
C GLU A 64 15.39 -7.85 5.18
N LYS A 65 15.18 -7.51 3.91
CA LYS A 65 16.22 -7.38 2.87
C LYS A 65 16.84 -5.99 2.80
N GLY A 66 16.44 -5.06 3.66
CA GLY A 66 16.91 -3.67 3.65
C GLY A 66 16.30 -2.80 2.55
N LEU A 67 15.21 -3.25 1.93
CA LEU A 67 14.51 -2.53 0.87
C LEU A 67 13.51 -1.52 1.47
N ILE A 68 13.29 -0.42 0.76
CA ILE A 68 12.26 0.56 1.12
C ILE A 68 10.98 0.16 0.39
N VAL A 69 9.87 0.09 1.11
CA VAL A 69 8.54 -0.21 0.56
C VAL A 69 7.56 0.90 0.93
N ASN A 70 6.81 1.36 -0.06
CA ASN A 70 5.76 2.36 0.09
C ASN A 70 4.47 1.87 -0.57
N PHE A 71 3.35 2.32 -0.04
CA PHE A 71 2.01 1.96 -0.49
C PHE A 71 1.21 3.21 -0.86
N ASP A 72 0.43 3.10 -1.93
CA ASP A 72 -0.51 4.13 -2.35
C ASP A 72 -1.93 3.56 -2.29
N GLY A 73 -2.93 4.44 -2.24
CA GLY A 73 -4.30 3.98 -2.14
C GLY A 73 -5.33 5.06 -1.82
N VAL A 74 -6.47 4.57 -1.34
CA VAL A 74 -7.68 5.36 -1.12
C VAL A 74 -8.29 5.03 0.24
N ALA A 75 -8.65 6.06 1.00
CA ALA A 75 -9.46 5.95 2.20
C ALA A 75 -10.87 6.49 1.93
N PHE A 76 -11.89 5.62 1.98
CA PHE A 76 -13.29 6.02 1.75
C PHE A 76 -13.89 6.66 3.00
N THR A 77 -14.39 7.90 2.87
CA THR A 77 -14.86 8.72 4.00
C THR A 77 -16.37 8.65 4.23
N LYS A 78 -17.10 7.90 3.39
CA LYS A 78 -18.57 7.79 3.42
C LYS A 78 -19.12 6.73 4.38
N THR A 79 -18.25 5.94 4.98
CA THR A 79 -18.61 4.82 5.86
C THR A 79 -18.34 5.20 7.32
N ASP A 80 -19.19 4.75 8.24
CA ASP A 80 -19.03 5.00 9.68
C ASP A 80 -17.70 4.44 10.23
N ASN A 81 -17.09 3.50 9.51
CA ASN A 81 -15.69 3.11 9.62
C ASN A 81 -15.00 3.40 8.28
N PRO A 82 -13.93 4.22 8.23
CA PRO A 82 -13.16 4.42 7.01
C PRO A 82 -12.69 3.08 6.46
N ASP A 83 -12.89 2.85 5.17
CA ASP A 83 -12.37 1.68 4.47
C ASP A 83 -11.15 2.14 3.68
N LEU A 84 -9.96 1.93 4.25
CA LEU A 84 -8.72 2.18 3.54
C LEU A 84 -8.31 0.95 2.76
N VAL A 85 -8.05 1.15 1.48
CA VAL A 85 -7.53 0.14 0.58
C VAL A 85 -6.20 0.58 -0.02
N VAL A 86 -5.35 -0.40 -0.31
CA VAL A 86 -4.07 -0.21 -1.01
C VAL A 86 -4.28 -0.64 -2.46
N ASP A 87 -3.89 0.23 -3.39
CA ASP A 87 -4.02 0.00 -4.83
C ASP A 87 -2.69 0.12 -5.57
N ALA A 88 -1.60 0.49 -4.89
CA ALA A 88 -0.25 0.48 -5.46
C ALA A 88 0.83 0.12 -4.44
N ILE A 89 1.94 -0.40 -4.97
CA ILE A 89 3.16 -0.68 -4.21
C ILE A 89 4.38 -0.18 -4.97
N THR A 90 5.29 0.49 -4.26
CA THR A 90 6.62 0.85 -4.76
C THR A 90 7.69 0.22 -3.86
N VAL A 91 8.68 -0.44 -4.47
CA VAL A 91 9.85 -1.01 -3.78
C VAL A 91 11.13 -0.38 -4.34
N ILE A 92 12.00 0.11 -3.48
CA ILE A 92 13.25 0.82 -3.83
C ILE A 92 14.45 0.10 -3.21
N GLY A 93 15.58 0.11 -3.92
CA GLY A 93 16.84 -0.50 -3.48
C GLY A 93 17.02 -1.94 -3.95
N VAL A 94 16.26 -2.39 -4.95
CA VAL A 94 16.36 -3.75 -5.49
C VAL A 94 17.61 -3.88 -6.35
N GLU A 95 18.55 -4.70 -5.89
CA GLU A 95 19.79 -5.03 -6.63
C GLU A 95 19.78 -6.46 -7.20
N ASP A 96 18.81 -7.29 -6.79
CA ASP A 96 18.76 -8.73 -7.06
C ASP A 96 17.61 -9.10 -8.02
N LEU A 97 17.95 -9.77 -9.12
CA LEU A 97 17.00 -10.26 -10.12
C LEU A 97 16.07 -11.35 -9.59
N ASP A 98 16.51 -12.16 -8.61
CA ASP A 98 15.66 -13.17 -8.00
C ASP A 98 14.49 -12.51 -7.24
N PHE A 99 14.77 -11.40 -6.56
CA PHE A 99 13.75 -10.60 -5.89
C PHE A 99 12.77 -9.95 -6.87
N VAL A 100 13.24 -9.51 -8.04
CA VAL A 100 12.34 -9.02 -9.12
C VAL A 100 11.34 -10.12 -9.52
N GLY A 101 11.80 -11.38 -9.61
CA GLY A 101 10.92 -12.52 -9.89
C GLY A 101 9.88 -12.78 -8.78
N GLU A 102 10.22 -12.56 -7.52
CA GLU A 102 9.27 -12.61 -6.40
C GLU A 102 8.23 -11.49 -6.49
N PHE A 103 8.67 -10.27 -6.80
CA PHE A 103 7.78 -9.11 -6.99
C PHE A 103 6.77 -9.36 -8.12
N VAL A 104 7.22 -9.83 -9.29
CA VAL A 104 6.34 -10.12 -10.44
C VAL A 104 5.26 -11.16 -10.09
N LYS A 105 5.59 -12.16 -9.26
CA LYS A 105 4.60 -13.15 -8.80
C LYS A 105 3.60 -12.54 -7.82
N PHE A 106 4.06 -11.64 -6.96
CA PHE A 106 3.22 -10.96 -5.98
C PHE A 106 2.23 -10.01 -6.66
N VAL A 107 2.68 -9.24 -7.65
CA VAL A 107 1.86 -8.21 -8.32
C VAL A 107 1.01 -8.76 -9.47
N TRP A 108 0.74 -10.06 -9.49
CA TRP A 108 -0.02 -10.68 -10.56
C TRP A 108 -1.41 -10.02 -10.72
N GLY A 109 -1.76 -9.68 -11.96
CA GLY A 109 -3.05 -9.03 -12.26
C GLY A 109 -3.07 -7.52 -12.08
N CYS A 110 -1.92 -6.86 -11.91
CA CYS A 110 -1.81 -5.41 -11.97
C CYS A 110 -2.11 -4.86 -13.37
N ASP A 111 -2.67 -3.65 -13.41
CA ASP A 111 -2.93 -2.90 -14.64
C ASP A 111 -1.67 -2.19 -15.14
N GLU A 112 -0.85 -1.70 -14.19
CA GLU A 112 0.43 -1.06 -14.48
C GLU A 112 1.57 -1.75 -13.74
N LEU A 113 2.68 -1.98 -14.44
CA LEU A 113 3.91 -2.59 -13.93
C LEU A 113 5.12 -1.84 -14.46
N GLU A 114 5.95 -1.34 -13.56
CA GLU A 114 7.24 -0.72 -13.88
C GLU A 114 8.36 -1.46 -13.17
N ILE A 115 9.34 -1.94 -13.96
CA ILE A 115 10.54 -2.61 -13.46
C ILE A 115 11.75 -1.89 -14.05
N ASN A 116 12.54 -1.25 -13.20
CA ASN A 116 13.77 -0.61 -13.61
C ASN A 116 14.85 -0.71 -12.52
N SER A 117 16.04 -0.16 -12.79
CA SER A 117 17.20 -0.24 -11.88
C SER A 117 17.06 0.60 -10.59
N GLN A 118 16.01 1.41 -10.46
CA GLN A 118 15.77 2.30 -9.32
C GLN A 118 14.60 1.84 -8.46
N LYS A 119 13.54 1.29 -9.08
CA LYS A 119 12.32 0.88 -8.39
C LYS A 119 11.59 -0.26 -9.11
N LEU A 120 10.82 -0.98 -8.32
CA LEU A 120 9.72 -1.83 -8.77
C LEU A 120 8.42 -1.15 -8.37
N TYR A 121 7.46 -1.08 -9.30
CA TYR A 121 6.17 -0.46 -9.05
C TYR A 121 5.05 -1.27 -9.71
N ALA A 122 3.93 -1.39 -9.01
CA ALA A 122 2.70 -1.95 -9.57
C ALA A 122 1.48 -1.21 -9.03
N TRP A 123 0.45 -1.09 -9.88
CA TRP A 123 -0.83 -0.44 -9.56
C TRP A 123 -2.02 -1.21 -10.15
N TRP A 124 -3.16 -1.13 -9.46
CA TRP A 124 -4.44 -1.74 -9.83
C TRP A 124 -5.54 -0.67 -9.87
N ASP A 125 -6.32 -0.61 -10.95
CA ASP A 125 -7.46 0.31 -11.11
C ASP A 125 -8.80 -0.32 -10.74
#